data_AF-A0A8H3WWC2-F1
#
_entry.id   AF-A0A8H3WWC2-F1
#
_cell.length_a   1.000
_cell.length_b   1.000
_cell.length_c   1.000
_cell.angle_alpha   90.00
_cell.angle_beta   90.00
_cell.angle_gamma   90.00
#
_symmetry.space_group_name_H-M   'P 1'
#
loop_
_entity.id
_entity.type
_entity.pdbx_description
1 polymer ?
#
loop_
_entity_poly.entity_id
_entity_poly.type
_entity_poly.pdbx_seq_one_letter_code
_entity_poly.pdbx_strand_id
1 'polypeptide(L)' 'MAGYPPPNFYGYPDEDPEEFIDSFRSYLVAVEIDVTARHAHRIRAHSLFETCLKGDTKD' A
#
# COMPACT_ATOMS: atom_id res chain seq x y z
N MET A 1 -11.09 14.13 3.63
CA MET A 1 -10.36 13.04 4.30
C MET A 1 -8.90 13.47 4.37
N ALA A 2 -8.31 13.48 5.56
CA ALA A 2 -6.93 13.93 5.74
C ALA A 2 -6.01 13.14 4.79
N GLY A 3 -5.33 13.85 3.91
CA GLY A 3 -4.46 13.31 2.86
C GLY A 3 -3.16 12.76 3.45
N TYR A 4 -3.27 11.66 4.18
CA TYR A 4 -2.09 10.90 4.56
C TYR A 4 -1.53 10.23 3.30
N PRO A 5 -0.23 10.36 3.03
CA PRO A 5 0.39 9.65 1.92
C PRO A 5 0.26 8.13 2.15
N PRO A 6 0.22 7.32 1.08
CA PRO A 6 0.34 5.88 1.24
C PRO A 6 1.64 5.53 1.97
N PRO A 7 1.66 4.43 2.75
CA PRO A 7 2.87 4.02 3.46
C PRO A 7 4.00 3.72 2.48
N ASN A 8 5.24 3.98 2.88
CA ASN A 8 6.41 3.55 2.11
C ASN A 8 7.00 2.30 2.77
N PHE A 9 7.66 1.48 1.95
CA PHE A 9 8.45 0.35 2.42
C PHE A 9 9.79 0.37 1.69
N TYR A 10 10.89 0.40 2.45
CA TYR A 10 12.25 0.44 1.91
C TYR A 10 12.98 -0.90 2.02
N GLY A 11 12.41 -1.85 2.77
CA GLY A 11 13.01 -3.17 3.03
C GLY A 11 14.16 -3.11 4.03
N TYR A 12 14.21 -2.09 4.89
CA TYR A 12 15.26 -1.99 5.89
C TYR A 12 15.10 -3.06 6.98
N PRO A 13 16.20 -3.47 7.65
CA PRO A 13 16.14 -4.53 8.68
C PRO A 13 15.24 -4.21 9.88
N ASP A 14 14.95 -2.93 10.11
CA ASP A 14 14.08 -2.42 11.17
C ASP A 14 12.63 -2.19 10.72
N GLU A 15 12.32 -2.34 9.42
CA GLU A 15 10.95 -2.29 8.92
C GLU A 15 10.29 -3.68 9.01
N ASP A 16 9.10 -3.73 9.63
CA ASP A 16 8.29 -4.95 9.66
C ASP A 16 7.38 -5.02 8.42
N PRO A 17 7.51 -6.04 7.56
CA PRO A 17 6.62 -6.21 6.41
C PRO A 17 5.15 -6.39 6.80
N GLU A 18 4.83 -6.98 7.95
CA GLU A 18 3.44 -7.15 8.39
C GLU A 18 2.82 -5.80 8.79
N GLU A 19 3.58 -4.94 9.48
CA GLU A 19 3.14 -3.58 9.82
C GLU A 19 2.88 -2.73 8.57
N PHE A 20 3.73 -2.89 7.55
CA PHE A 20 3.53 -2.26 6.24
C PHE A 20 2.23 -2.74 5.57
N ILE A 21 1.98 -4.05 5.54
CA ILE A 21 0.77 -4.63 4.92
C ILE A 21 -0.49 -4.16 5.63
N ASP A 22 -0.50 -4.12 6.96
CA ASP A 22 -1.66 -3.64 7.73
C ASP A 22 -1.90 -2.14 7.57
N SER A 23 -0.83 -1.35 7.49
CA SER A 23 -0.90 0.07 7.15
C SER A 23 -1.45 0.29 5.74
N PHE A 24 -1.00 -0.52 4.77
CA PHE A 24 -1.48 -0.45 3.39
C PHE A 24 -2.96 -0.83 3.27
N ARG A 25 -3.41 -1.89 3.96
CA ARG A 25 -4.83 -2.26 4.03
C ARG A 25 -5.68 -1.15 4.63
N SER A 26 -5.21 -0.54 5.72
CA SER A 26 -5.88 0.59 6.36
C SER A 26 -5.99 1.79 5.42
N TYR A 27 -4.95 2.07 4.65
CA TYR A 27 -4.97 3.10 3.61
C TYR A 27 -6.00 2.80 2.52
N LEU A 28 -6.06 1.57 2.00
CA LEU A 28 -7.06 1.18 0.99
C LEU A 28 -8.50 1.40 1.49
N VAL A 29 -8.79 1.08 2.75
CA VAL A 29 -10.08 1.37 3.38
C VAL A 29 -10.34 2.87 3.42
N ALA A 30 -9.36 3.67 3.83
CA ALA A 30 -9.48 5.13 3.92
C ALA A 30 -9.73 5.81 2.56
N VAL A 31 -9.24 5.23 1.46
CA VAL A 31 -9.47 5.72 0.09
C VAL A 31 -10.57 4.97 -0.67
N GLU A 32 -11.38 4.20 0.05
CA GLU A 32 -12.55 3.47 -0.48
C GLU A 32 -12.22 2.47 -1.61
N ILE A 33 -11.02 1.87 -1.57
CA ILE A 33 -10.62 0.82 -2.51
C ILE A 33 -10.90 -0.54 -1.90
N ASP A 34 -12.05 -1.11 -2.26
CA ASP A 34 -12.39 -2.50 -1.95
C ASP A 34 -11.92 -3.47 -3.06
N VAL A 35 -10.90 -4.28 -2.75
CA VAL A 35 -10.30 -5.28 -3.66
C VAL A 35 -11.23 -6.47 -3.95
N THR A 36 -12.23 -6.72 -3.10
CA THR A 36 -13.20 -7.82 -3.27
C THR A 36 -14.36 -7.41 -4.17
N ALA A 37 -14.73 -6.13 -4.18
CA ALA A 37 -15.89 -5.64 -4.91
C ALA A 37 -15.73 -5.66 -6.44
N ARG A 38 -14.56 -5.26 -6.98
CA ARG A 38 -14.40 -5.02 -8.43
C ARG A 38 -12.97 -5.28 -8.93
N HIS A 39 -12.86 -5.73 -10.19
CA HIS A 39 -11.56 -5.93 -10.86
C HIS A 39 -10.75 -4.63 -10.96
N ALA A 40 -11.38 -3.50 -11.29
CA ALA A 40 -10.72 -2.20 -11.36
C ALA A 40 -10.08 -1.77 -10.03
N HIS A 41 -10.69 -2.12 -8.90
CA HIS A 41 -10.14 -1.81 -7.58
C HIS A 41 -8.89 -2.63 -7.28
N ARG A 42 -8.86 -3.90 -7.72
CA ARG A 42 -7.64 -4.74 -7.61
C ARG A 42 -6.49 -4.17 -8.43
N ILE A 43 -6.76 -3.74 -9.67
CA ILE A 43 -5.75 -3.08 -10.50
C ILE A 43 -5.22 -1.83 -9.78
N ARG A 44 -6.13 -0.98 -9.26
CA ARG A 44 -5.74 0.25 -8.59
C ARG A 44 -4.95 -0.01 -7.30
N ALA A 45 -5.35 -0.99 -6.50
CA ALA A 45 -4.61 -1.40 -5.30
C ALA A 45 -3.21 -1.91 -5.66
N HIS A 46 -3.07 -2.71 -6.71
CA HIS A 46 -1.77 -3.21 -7.16
C HIS A 46 -0.85 -2.06 -7.60
N SER A 47 -1.34 -1.14 -8.43
CA SER A 47 -0.56 0.02 -8.84
C SER A 47 -0.17 0.91 -7.65
N LEU A 48 -1.06 1.07 -6.66
CA LEU A 48 -0.72 1.79 -5.43
C LEU A 48 0.36 1.08 -4.63
N PHE A 49 0.29 -0.24 -4.50
CA PHE A 49 1.30 -1.04 -3.81
C PHE A 49 2.70 -0.84 -4.42
N GLU A 50 2.82 -0.90 -5.75
CA GLU A 50 4.09 -0.64 -6.45
C GLU A 50 4.64 0.77 -6.22
N THR A 51 3.76 1.76 -5.96
CA THR A 51 4.20 3.12 -5.61
C THR A 51 4.71 3.23 -4.18
N CYS A 52 4.32 2.30 -3.29
CA CYS A 52 4.75 2.25 -1.89
C CYS A 52 6.15 1.67 -1.72
N LEU A 53 6.59 0.79 -2.64
CA LEU A 53 7.93 0.21 -2.63
C LEU A 53 8.99 1.25 -3.04
N LYS A 54 10.05 1.37 -2.24
CA LYS A 54 11.13 2.36 -2.38
C LYS A 54 12.50 1.72 -2.27
N GLY A 55 13.51 2.43 -2.78
CA GLY A 55 14.90 1.97 -2.75
C GLY A 55 15.02 0.58 -3.38
N ASP A 56 15.78 -0.29 -2.73
CA ASP A 56 16.09 -1.64 -3.18
C ASP A 56 14.85 -2.57 -3.27
N THR A 57 13.71 -2.21 -2.66
CA THR A 57 12.47 -3.00 -2.80
C THR A 57 11.69 -2.69 -4.07
N LYS A 58 12.06 -1.64 -4.80
CA LYS A 58 11.38 -1.22 -6.03
C LYS A 58 11.98 -1.87 -7.29
N ASP A 59 13.25 -2.24 -7.25
CA ASP A 59 14.04 -2.82 -8.35
C ASP A 59 14.09 -4.35 -8.29
#